data_AF-A0A7C5WQC2-F1
#
_entry.id   AF-A0A7C5WQC2-F1
#
_cell.length_a   1.000
_cell.length_b   1.000
_cell.length_c   1.000
_cell.angle_alpha   90.00
_cell.angle_beta   90.00
_cell.angle_gamma   90.00
#
_symmetry.space_group_name_H-M   'P 1'
#
loop_
_entity.id
_entity.type
_entity.pdbx_description
1 polymer ?
#
loop_
_entity_poly.entity_id
_entity_poly.type
_entity_poly.pdbx_seq_one_letter_code
_entity_poly.pdbx_strand_id
1 'polypeptide(L)'
;KEPFPATWYQSVNALTIVLCAPIFSVLWVWLDKRNANPSTPMKFAFGLWLLGLSFIAMVFGALDAKDGLAGPHWLLITYIVYTWGELCLSPVGLSMITKLAPKRLQSLMMGIWFLSLAGSNFLAGWVAAFSEKFLPGEDGTPAKYTFFLDGMAGFYLMLVVFPICAGMLIAVLTPFLKKWMHGVK
;
A
#
# COMPACT_ATOMS: atom_id res chain seq x y z
N LYS A 1 27.95 -17.38 5.24
CA LYS A 1 26.65 -17.09 5.87
C LYS A 1 25.60 -17.46 4.84
N GLU A 2 24.74 -18.45 5.12
CA GLU A 2 23.67 -18.76 4.17
C GLU A 2 22.81 -17.50 3.95
N PRO A 3 22.48 -17.16 2.70
CA PRO A 3 21.65 -15.99 2.42
C PRO A 3 20.26 -16.22 3.03
N PHE A 4 19.78 -15.24 3.78
CA PHE A 4 18.43 -15.27 4.32
C PHE A 4 17.43 -15.38 3.15
N PRO A 5 16.61 -16.46 3.07
CA PRO A 5 15.77 -16.69 1.90
C PRO A 5 14.78 -15.53 1.69
N ALA A 6 14.68 -15.04 0.45
CA ALA A 6 13.75 -13.96 0.11
C ALA A 6 12.28 -14.33 0.43
N THR A 7 11.95 -15.62 0.41
CA THR A 7 10.62 -16.14 0.75
C THR A 7 10.24 -15.92 2.21
N TRP A 8 11.19 -15.82 3.14
CA TRP A 8 10.90 -15.61 4.56
C TRP A 8 10.34 -14.23 4.84
N TYR A 9 10.61 -13.23 3.99
CA TYR A 9 10.00 -11.90 4.11
C TYR A 9 8.49 -11.93 3.88
N GLN A 10 7.96 -12.89 3.11
CA GLN A 10 6.52 -13.05 2.95
C GLN A 10 5.84 -13.43 4.27
N SER A 11 6.54 -14.18 5.13
CA SER A 11 6.03 -14.53 6.47
C SER A 11 5.91 -13.32 7.39
N VAL A 12 6.70 -12.26 7.18
CA VAL A 12 6.67 -11.03 7.99
C VAL A 12 5.32 -10.32 7.82
N ASN A 13 4.77 -10.26 6.61
CA ASN A 13 3.45 -9.70 6.37
C ASN A 13 2.38 -10.48 7.16
N ALA A 14 2.33 -11.81 7.00
CA ALA A 14 1.35 -12.65 7.69
C ALA A 14 1.46 -12.55 9.24
N LEU A 15 2.67 -12.58 9.77
CA LEU A 15 2.92 -12.40 11.21
C LEU A 15 2.46 -11.03 11.71
N THR A 16 2.75 -9.97 10.95
CA THR A 16 2.34 -8.61 11.30
C THR A 16 0.82 -8.48 11.28
N ILE A 17 0.12 -9.09 10.34
CA ILE A 17 -1.35 -9.13 10.32
C ILE A 17 -1.89 -9.80 11.59
N VAL A 18 -1.40 -11.00 11.92
CA VAL A 18 -1.90 -11.76 13.09
C VAL A 18 -1.70 -10.97 14.39
N LEU A 19 -0.56 -10.31 14.54
CA LEU A 19 -0.25 -9.54 15.75
C LEU A 19 -0.97 -8.19 15.81
N CYS A 20 -1.04 -7.47 14.69
CA CYS A 20 -1.55 -6.10 14.65
C CYS A 20 -3.05 -6.00 14.34
N ALA A 21 -3.68 -6.97 13.69
CA ALA A 21 -5.12 -6.96 13.43
C ALA A 21 -6.00 -6.72 14.67
N PRO A 22 -5.79 -7.42 15.83
CA PRO A 22 -6.57 -7.13 17.03
C PRO A 22 -6.32 -5.72 17.56
N ILE A 23 -5.09 -5.21 17.46
CA ILE A 23 -4.72 -3.85 17.88
C ILE A 23 -5.49 -2.81 17.06
N PHE A 24 -5.48 -2.96 15.73
CA PHE A 24 -6.22 -2.07 14.83
C PHE A 24 -7.74 -2.17 15.06
N SER A 25 -8.28 -3.36 15.30
CA SER A 25 -9.69 -3.54 15.65
C SER A 25 -10.08 -2.75 16.90
N VAL A 26 -9.30 -2.88 17.99
CA VAL A 26 -9.52 -2.13 19.23
C VAL A 26 -9.37 -0.62 19.02
N LEU A 27 -8.38 -0.20 18.22
CA LEU A 27 -8.16 1.21 17.87
C LEU A 27 -9.39 1.83 17.21
N TRP A 28 -10.00 1.13 16.25
CA TRP A 28 -11.21 1.61 15.58
C TRP A 28 -12.41 1.69 16.51
N VAL A 29 -12.61 0.67 17.37
CA VAL A 29 -13.69 0.68 18.38
C VAL A 29 -13.49 1.82 19.38
N TRP A 30 -12.26 2.10 19.77
CA TRP A 30 -11.93 3.19 20.68
C TRP A 30 -12.16 4.58 20.04
N LEU A 31 -11.78 4.75 18.77
CA LEU A 31 -12.06 5.97 18.01
C LEU A 31 -13.57 6.20 17.83
N ASP A 32 -14.34 5.13 17.64
CA ASP A 32 -15.80 5.17 17.52
C ASP A 32 -16.46 5.64 18.82
N LYS A 33 -16.02 5.13 19.97
CA LYS A 33 -16.48 5.58 21.29
C LYS A 33 -16.22 7.07 21.55
N ARG A 34 -15.25 7.68 20.87
CA ARG A 34 -14.91 9.11 21.00
C ARG A 34 -15.57 9.99 19.93
N ASN A 35 -16.49 9.47 19.12
CA ASN A 35 -17.07 10.17 17.97
C ASN A 35 -16.02 10.70 16.96
N ALA A 36 -14.79 10.18 17.00
CA ALA A 36 -13.68 10.57 16.14
C ALA A 36 -13.45 9.54 15.02
N ASN A 37 -14.42 8.66 14.77
CA ASN A 37 -14.30 7.62 13.75
C ASN A 37 -14.21 8.26 12.35
N PRO A 38 -13.07 8.12 11.65
CA PRO A 38 -12.96 8.62 10.30
C PRO A 38 -13.97 7.91 9.40
N SER A 39 -14.51 8.62 8.42
CA SER A 39 -15.36 7.98 7.42
C SER A 39 -14.61 6.90 6.65
N THR A 40 -15.35 5.93 6.13
CA THR A 40 -14.87 4.82 5.31
C THR A 40 -13.88 5.27 4.21
N PRO A 41 -14.14 6.31 3.39
CA PRO A 41 -13.16 6.80 2.41
C PRO A 41 -11.89 7.42 3.01
N MET A 42 -11.99 8.00 4.21
CA MET A 42 -10.83 8.57 4.91
C MET A 42 -9.93 7.46 5.47
N LYS A 43 -10.51 6.34 5.92
CA LYS A 43 -9.74 5.14 6.30
C LYS A 43 -8.96 4.58 5.10
N PHE A 44 -9.55 4.63 3.92
CA PHE A 44 -8.85 4.32 2.66
C PHE A 44 -7.67 5.27 2.41
N ALA A 45 -7.85 6.58 2.59
CA ALA A 45 -6.77 7.56 2.45
C ALA A 45 -5.62 7.30 3.43
N PHE A 46 -5.91 7.00 4.70
CA PHE A 46 -4.88 6.63 5.68
C PHE A 46 -4.10 5.38 5.27
N GLY A 47 -4.77 4.36 4.73
CA GLY A 47 -4.12 3.17 4.21
C GLY A 47 -3.14 3.48 3.06
N LEU A 48 -3.54 4.34 2.13
CA LEU A 48 -2.68 4.77 1.02
C LEU A 48 -1.50 5.64 1.48
N TRP A 49 -1.69 6.48 2.49
CA TRP A 49 -0.59 7.24 3.08
C TRP A 49 0.42 6.34 3.80
N LEU A 50 -0.04 5.36 4.58
CA LEU A 50 0.83 4.37 5.20
C LEU A 50 1.58 3.54 4.15
N LEU A 51 0.92 3.17 3.06
CA LEU A 51 1.54 2.53 1.91
C LEU A 51 2.65 3.40 1.28
N GLY A 52 2.40 4.69 1.08
CA GLY A 52 3.43 5.61 0.57
C GLY A 52 4.59 5.78 1.55
N LEU A 53 4.29 5.90 2.84
CA LEU A 53 5.29 6.03 3.91
C LEU A 53 6.18 4.78 4.03
N SER A 54 5.64 3.58 3.78
CA SER A 54 6.46 2.37 3.83
C SER A 54 7.56 2.37 2.75
N PHE A 55 7.27 2.89 1.56
CA PHE A 55 8.26 3.00 0.48
C PHE A 55 9.37 4.03 0.75
N ILE A 56 9.20 4.96 1.70
CA ILE A 56 10.28 5.86 2.12
C ILE A 56 11.45 5.08 2.70
N ALA A 57 11.17 4.00 3.44
CA ALA A 57 12.22 3.10 3.96
C ALA A 57 13.01 2.45 2.81
N MET A 58 12.35 2.12 1.70
CA MET A 58 13.03 1.59 0.50
C MET A 58 13.87 2.65 -0.22
N VAL A 59 13.45 3.91 -0.24
CA VAL A 59 14.27 5.02 -0.78
C VAL A 59 15.57 5.14 0.00
N PHE A 60 15.51 5.17 1.33
CA PHE A 60 16.72 5.22 2.16
C PHE A 60 17.56 3.95 2.01
N GLY A 61 16.94 2.78 1.93
CA GLY A 61 17.65 1.53 1.66
C GLY A 61 18.41 1.54 0.32
N ALA A 62 17.83 2.14 -0.72
CA ALA A 62 18.50 2.30 -2.01
C ALA A 62 19.66 3.30 -1.98
N LEU A 63 19.57 4.35 -1.17
CA LEU A 63 20.64 5.34 -0.99
C LEU A 63 21.79 4.83 -0.11
N ASP A 64 21.48 3.98 0.88
CA ASP A 64 22.45 3.35 1.80
C ASP A 64 23.07 2.07 1.21
N ALA A 65 22.58 1.59 0.06
CA ALA A 65 23.08 0.38 -0.57
C ALA A 65 24.55 0.53 -0.97
N LYS A 66 25.41 -0.34 -0.42
CA LYS A 66 26.82 -0.46 -0.81
C LYS A 66 26.96 -1.69 -1.69
N ASP A 67 27.62 -1.54 -2.84
CA ASP A 67 27.80 -2.61 -3.83
C ASP A 67 26.47 -3.25 -4.30
N GLY A 68 25.39 -2.48 -4.34
CA GLY A 68 24.06 -2.95 -4.75
C GLY A 68 23.28 -3.72 -3.69
N LEU A 69 23.81 -3.87 -2.47
CA LEU A 69 23.15 -4.55 -1.36
C LEU A 69 22.79 -3.57 -0.24
N ALA A 70 21.51 -3.56 0.11
CA ALA A 70 20.98 -2.81 1.25
C ALA A 70 20.79 -3.73 2.47
N GLY A 71 20.84 -3.16 3.67
CA GLY A 71 20.57 -3.91 4.89
C GLY A 71 19.15 -4.49 4.93
N PRO A 72 18.96 -5.73 5.44
CA PRO A 72 17.65 -6.41 5.46
C PRO A 72 16.58 -5.70 6.31
N HIS A 73 17.01 -4.84 7.23
CA HIS A 73 16.14 -4.06 8.10
C HIS A 73 15.24 -3.08 7.33
N TRP A 74 15.69 -2.53 6.19
CA TRP A 74 14.88 -1.64 5.36
C TRP A 74 13.66 -2.36 4.77
N LEU A 75 13.86 -3.60 4.30
CA LEU A 75 12.75 -4.45 3.84
C LEU A 75 11.81 -4.80 4.99
N LEU A 76 12.34 -5.18 6.16
CA LEU A 76 11.50 -5.50 7.34
C LEU A 76 10.60 -4.32 7.73
N ILE A 77 11.15 -3.10 7.83
CA ILE A 77 10.39 -1.89 8.15
C ILE A 77 9.30 -1.66 7.08
N THR A 78 9.67 -1.79 5.81
CA THR A 78 8.73 -1.62 4.69
C THR A 78 7.55 -2.58 4.81
N TYR A 79 7.80 -3.88 5.05
CA TYR A 79 6.74 -4.87 5.23
C TYR A 79 5.82 -4.55 6.41
N ILE A 80 6.37 -4.15 7.55
CA ILE A 80 5.59 -3.84 8.75
C ILE A 80 4.66 -2.65 8.50
N VAL A 81 5.21 -1.54 7.98
CA VAL A 81 4.44 -0.30 7.74
C VAL A 81 3.44 -0.49 6.60
N TYR A 82 3.82 -1.24 5.55
CA TYR A 82 2.93 -1.65 4.47
C TYR A 82 1.72 -2.41 5.03
N THR A 83 1.95 -3.40 5.90
CA THR A 83 0.88 -4.20 6.50
C THR A 83 -0.06 -3.35 7.36
N TRP A 84 0.43 -2.32 8.05
CA TRP A 84 -0.45 -1.38 8.75
C TRP A 84 -1.40 -0.64 7.80
N GLY A 85 -0.92 -0.28 6.61
CA GLY A 85 -1.78 0.26 5.54
C GLY A 85 -2.82 -0.76 5.07
N GLU A 86 -2.41 -2.03 4.90
CA GLU A 86 -3.28 -3.14 4.52
C GLU A 86 -4.40 -3.40 5.54
N LEU A 87 -4.08 -3.32 6.84
CA LEU A 87 -5.06 -3.46 7.93
C LEU A 87 -6.09 -2.31 7.97
N CYS A 88 -5.76 -1.15 7.41
CA CYS A 88 -6.73 -0.06 7.22
C CYS A 88 -7.65 -0.29 6.02
N LEU A 89 -7.16 -0.95 4.97
CA LEU A 89 -7.86 -1.09 3.68
C LEU A 89 -8.73 -2.35 3.62
N SER A 90 -8.20 -3.51 4.03
CA SER A 90 -8.85 -4.80 3.82
C SER A 90 -10.20 -4.97 4.52
N PRO A 91 -10.40 -4.65 5.83
CA PRO A 91 -11.70 -4.79 6.47
C PRO A 91 -12.70 -3.72 5.99
N VAL A 92 -12.19 -2.54 5.62
CA VAL A 92 -13.00 -1.40 5.20
C VAL A 92 -13.54 -1.61 3.79
N GLY A 93 -12.71 -2.10 2.86
CA GLY A 93 -13.12 -2.38 1.48
C GLY A 93 -14.20 -3.44 1.37
N LEU A 94 -14.01 -4.58 2.05
CA LEU A 94 -14.99 -5.66 2.05
C LEU A 94 -16.33 -5.23 2.66
N SER A 95 -16.29 -4.42 3.72
CA SER A 95 -17.49 -3.85 4.35
C SER A 95 -18.22 -2.88 3.42
N MET A 96 -17.52 -2.04 2.65
CA MET A 96 -18.17 -1.12 1.70
C MET A 96 -18.92 -1.86 0.59
N ILE A 97 -18.32 -2.90 0.04
CA ILE A 97 -18.94 -3.66 -1.05
C ILE A 97 -20.24 -4.29 -0.59
N THR A 98 -20.25 -4.89 0.60
CA THR A 98 -21.48 -5.49 1.15
C THR A 98 -22.55 -4.44 1.49
N LYS A 99 -22.15 -3.29 2.02
CA LYS A 99 -23.09 -2.22 2.44
C LYS A 99 -23.66 -1.41 1.28
N LEU A 100 -22.88 -1.18 0.22
CA LEU A 100 -23.28 -0.36 -0.93
C LEU A 100 -23.84 -1.20 -2.09
N ALA A 101 -23.58 -2.51 -2.13
CA ALA A 101 -24.10 -3.37 -3.18
C ALA A 101 -25.62 -3.56 -3.07
N PRO A 102 -26.36 -3.52 -4.21
CA PRO A 102 -27.74 -3.97 -4.25
C PRO A 102 -27.85 -5.41 -3.75
N LYS A 103 -28.84 -5.72 -2.89
CA LYS A 103 -29.01 -7.05 -2.27
C LYS A 103 -28.98 -8.22 -3.27
N ARG A 104 -29.50 -8.01 -4.48
CA ARG A 104 -29.55 -9.01 -5.55
C ARG A 104 -28.21 -9.26 -6.24
N LEU A 105 -27.26 -8.32 -6.16
CA LEU A 105 -25.98 -8.34 -6.90
C LEU A 105 -24.76 -8.42 -5.98
N GLN A 106 -24.93 -8.78 -4.70
CA GLN A 106 -23.82 -8.81 -3.74
C GLN A 106 -22.67 -9.75 -4.17
N SER A 107 -22.98 -10.94 -4.67
CA SER A 107 -21.98 -11.89 -5.18
C SER A 107 -21.25 -11.37 -6.41
N LEU A 108 -21.96 -10.66 -7.31
CA LEU A 108 -21.35 -10.02 -8.47
C LEU A 108 -20.41 -8.89 -8.07
N MET A 109 -20.81 -8.04 -7.12
CA MET A 109 -19.95 -6.95 -6.62
C MET A 109 -18.70 -7.48 -5.91
N MET A 110 -18.81 -8.61 -5.20
CA MET A 110 -17.63 -9.32 -4.67
C MET A 110 -16.74 -9.87 -5.79
N GLY A 111 -17.33 -10.41 -6.86
CA GLY A 111 -16.58 -10.80 -8.06
C GLY A 111 -15.79 -9.62 -8.65
N ILE A 112 -16.39 -8.43 -8.73
CA ILE A 112 -15.74 -7.21 -9.21
C ILE A 112 -14.60 -6.77 -8.28
N TRP A 113 -14.76 -6.91 -6.97
CA TRP A 113 -13.68 -6.66 -6.01
C TRP A 113 -12.48 -7.56 -6.24
N PHE A 114 -12.69 -8.88 -6.33
CA PHE A 114 -11.60 -9.82 -6.62
C PHE A 114 -10.99 -9.60 -8.01
N LEU A 115 -11.81 -9.24 -9.00
CA LEU A 115 -11.33 -8.85 -10.33
C LEU A 115 -10.43 -7.61 -10.27
N SER A 116 -10.76 -6.62 -9.42
CA SER A 116 -9.91 -5.44 -9.21
C SER A 116 -8.56 -5.81 -8.58
N LEU A 117 -8.52 -6.80 -7.68
CA LEU A 117 -7.27 -7.32 -7.11
C LEU A 117 -6.44 -8.06 -8.16
N ALA A 118 -7.07 -8.83 -9.05
CA ALA A 118 -6.39 -9.49 -10.16
C ALA A 118 -5.77 -8.46 -11.14
N GLY A 119 -6.54 -7.42 -11.51
CA GLY A 119 -6.05 -6.32 -12.34
C GLY A 119 -4.90 -5.55 -11.67
N SER A 120 -4.98 -5.35 -10.34
CA SER A 120 -3.91 -4.71 -9.57
C SER A 120 -2.62 -5.53 -9.58
N ASN A 121 -2.70 -6.85 -9.45
CA ASN A 121 -1.52 -7.74 -9.54
C ASN A 121 -0.90 -7.73 -10.95
N PHE A 122 -1.72 -7.70 -11.99
CA PHE A 122 -1.23 -7.55 -13.37
C PHE A 122 -0.49 -6.22 -13.57
N LEU A 123 -1.07 -5.12 -13.09
CA LEU A 123 -0.41 -3.81 -13.11
C LEU A 123 0.88 -3.79 -12.27
N ALA A 124 0.91 -4.46 -11.12
CA ALA A 124 2.11 -4.58 -10.31
C ALA A 124 3.24 -5.30 -11.06
N GLY A 125 2.92 -6.34 -11.85
CA GLY A 125 3.90 -6.99 -12.73
C GLY A 125 4.45 -6.03 -13.79
N TRP A 126 3.61 -5.17 -14.35
CA TRP A 126 4.06 -4.16 -15.32
C TRP A 126 4.92 -3.07 -14.68
N VAL A 127 4.58 -2.63 -13.46
CA VAL A 127 5.39 -1.70 -12.66
C VAL A 127 6.74 -2.33 -12.27
N ALA A 128 6.77 -3.63 -11.97
CA ALA A 128 8.01 -4.36 -11.73
C ALA A 128 8.90 -4.39 -12.98
N ALA A 129 8.35 -4.71 -14.16
CA ALA A 129 9.11 -4.63 -15.42
C ALA A 129 9.54 -3.19 -15.76
N PHE A 130 8.77 -2.19 -15.35
CA PHE A 130 9.16 -0.78 -15.50
C PHE A 130 10.35 -0.41 -14.62
N SER A 131 10.50 -1.03 -13.44
CA SER A 131 11.62 -0.79 -12.53
C SER A 131 12.99 -1.10 -13.13
N GLU A 132 13.07 -2.07 -14.06
CA GLU A 132 14.31 -2.43 -14.76
C GLU A 132 14.90 -1.24 -15.54
N LYS A 133 14.05 -0.29 -15.97
CA LYS A 133 14.48 0.90 -16.72
C LYS A 133 15.12 1.98 -15.84
N PHE A 134 15.04 1.84 -14.52
CA PHE A 134 15.73 2.66 -13.53
C PHE A 134 17.10 2.10 -13.15
N LEU A 135 17.43 0.87 -13.58
CA LEU A 135 18.77 0.32 -13.42
C LEU A 135 19.71 0.93 -14.47
N PRO A 136 21.01 1.08 -14.17
CA PRO A 136 22.01 1.39 -15.18
C PRO A 136 22.01 0.29 -16.25
N GLY A 137 22.22 0.64 -17.52
CA GLY A 137 22.42 -0.37 -18.56
C GLY A 137 23.72 -1.14 -18.32
N GLU A 138 23.77 -2.42 -18.73
CA GLU A 138 24.99 -3.25 -18.63
C GLU A 138 26.21 -2.59 -19.31
N ASP A 139 25.98 -1.72 -20.29
CA ASP A 139 27.01 -0.99 -21.04
C ASP A 139 27.56 0.27 -20.31
N GLY A 140 27.23 0.47 -19.03
CA GLY A 140 27.64 1.66 -18.27
C GLY A 140 26.87 2.93 -18.63
N THR A 141 25.76 2.79 -19.36
CA THR A 141 24.87 3.91 -19.67
C THR A 141 24.05 4.30 -18.43
N PRO A 142 23.86 5.62 -18.17
CA PRO A 142 23.05 6.08 -17.05
C PRO A 142 21.61 5.59 -17.18
N ALA A 143 20.92 5.47 -16.05
CA ALA A 143 19.53 5.00 -16.01
C ALA A 143 18.65 5.76 -17.03
N LYS A 144 17.85 5.01 -17.79
CA LYS A 144 17.02 5.59 -18.86
C LYS A 144 15.92 6.51 -18.31
N TYR A 145 15.50 6.27 -17.07
CA TYR A 145 14.56 7.11 -16.34
C TYR A 145 15.08 7.40 -14.94
N THR A 146 14.91 8.65 -14.52
CA THR A 146 15.19 9.13 -13.17
C THR A 146 13.98 9.92 -12.69
N PHE A 147 13.67 9.82 -11.40
CA PHE A 147 12.50 10.50 -10.80
C PHE A 147 12.95 11.21 -9.54
N PHE A 148 13.37 12.47 -9.70
CA PHE A 148 14.02 13.33 -8.68
C PHE A 148 15.33 12.80 -8.09
N LEU A 149 15.50 11.49 -8.01
CA LEU A 149 16.69 10.76 -7.63
C LEU A 149 17.08 9.80 -8.74
N ASP A 150 18.38 9.52 -8.84
CA ASP A 150 18.92 8.58 -9.80
C ASP A 150 18.75 7.14 -9.32
N GLY A 151 18.67 6.21 -10.27
CA GLY A 151 18.62 4.78 -9.98
C GLY A 151 17.34 4.31 -9.30
N MET A 152 17.47 3.21 -8.54
CA MET A 152 16.36 2.57 -7.82
C MET A 152 15.74 3.46 -6.74
N ALA A 153 16.47 4.43 -6.20
CA ALA A 153 15.94 5.40 -5.25
C ALA A 153 14.83 6.26 -5.89
N GLY A 154 14.99 6.66 -7.16
CA GLY A 154 13.97 7.38 -7.92
C GLY A 154 12.72 6.54 -8.16
N PHE A 155 12.90 5.25 -8.49
CA PHE A 155 11.78 4.32 -8.64
C PHE A 155 10.97 4.18 -7.34
N TYR A 156 11.62 3.96 -6.19
CA TYR A 156 10.93 3.88 -4.91
C TYR A 156 10.28 5.21 -4.53
N LEU A 157 10.89 6.35 -4.85
CA LEU A 157 10.30 7.67 -4.60
C LEU A 157 9.02 7.86 -5.42
N MET A 158 8.98 7.34 -6.65
CA MET A 158 7.74 7.28 -7.43
C MET A 158 6.66 6.50 -6.66
N LEU A 159 7.00 5.34 -6.10
CA LEU A 159 6.09 4.54 -5.28
C LEU A 159 5.70 5.19 -3.93
N VAL A 160 6.40 6.24 -3.48
CA VAL A 160 5.96 7.08 -2.35
C VAL A 160 4.93 8.11 -2.83
N VAL A 161 5.25 8.84 -3.90
CA VAL A 161 4.45 9.98 -4.36
C VAL A 161 3.08 9.54 -4.86
N PHE A 162 3.01 8.45 -5.63
CA PHE A 162 1.74 7.99 -6.22
C PHE A 162 0.68 7.63 -5.16
N PRO A 163 0.95 6.75 -4.17
CA PRO A 163 0.00 6.47 -3.09
C PRO A 163 -0.33 7.69 -2.24
N ILE A 164 0.63 8.58 -1.98
CA ILE A 164 0.36 9.80 -1.20
C ILE A 164 -0.59 10.73 -1.97
N CYS A 165 -0.33 10.98 -3.24
CA CYS A 165 -1.21 11.77 -4.10
C CYS A 165 -2.59 11.14 -4.25
N ALA A 166 -2.68 9.82 -4.41
CA ALA A 166 -3.95 9.10 -4.45
C ALA A 166 -4.72 9.21 -3.13
N GLY A 167 -4.04 9.07 -1.99
CA GLY A 167 -4.62 9.27 -0.67
C GLY A 167 -5.12 10.70 -0.46
N MET A 168 -4.35 11.70 -0.92
CA MET A 168 -4.75 13.10 -0.89
C MET A 168 -5.98 13.36 -1.77
N LEU A 169 -6.02 12.80 -2.97
CA LEU A 169 -7.17 12.89 -3.86
C LEU A 169 -8.42 12.30 -3.21
N ILE A 170 -8.32 11.13 -2.58
CA ILE A 170 -9.44 10.51 -1.85
C ILE A 170 -9.84 11.38 -0.65
N ALA A 171 -8.89 11.94 0.09
CA ALA A 171 -9.18 12.83 1.22
C ALA A 171 -9.95 14.08 0.75
N VAL A 172 -9.57 14.68 -0.38
CA VAL A 172 -10.27 15.83 -0.98
C VAL A 172 -11.66 15.45 -1.51
N LEU A 173 -11.80 14.24 -2.08
CA LEU A 173 -13.09 13.73 -2.57
C LEU A 173 -13.99 13.19 -1.46
N THR A 174 -13.46 12.95 -0.27
CA THR A 174 -14.20 12.42 0.89
C THR A 174 -15.50 13.17 1.21
N PRO A 175 -15.57 14.52 1.25
CA PRO A 175 -16.84 15.22 1.45
C PRO A 175 -17.91 14.89 0.40
N PHE A 176 -17.53 14.71 -0.87
CA PHE A 176 -18.44 14.32 -1.94
C PHE A 176 -18.85 12.85 -1.84
N LEU A 177 -17.88 11.97 -1.58
CA LEU A 177 -18.12 10.54 -1.39
C LEU A 177 -19.07 10.28 -0.21
N LYS A 178 -18.87 10.97 0.91
CA LYS A 178 -19.80 10.92 2.06
C LYS A 178 -21.23 11.28 1.67
N LYS A 179 -21.41 12.30 0.83
CA LYS A 179 -22.73 12.72 0.34
C LYS A 179 -23.39 11.64 -0.52
N TRP A 180 -22.62 10.93 -1.34
CA TRP A 180 -23.11 9.87 -2.22
C TRP A 180 -23.34 8.53 -1.51
N MET A 181 -22.70 8.32 -0.36
CA MET A 181 -22.86 7.10 0.44
C MET A 181 -24.19 7.04 1.22
N HIS A 182 -25.10 8.01 1.05
CA HIS A 182 -26.44 8.01 1.67
C HIS A 182 -26.46 7.64 3.17
N GLY A 183 -25.46 8.10 3.93
CA GLY A 183 -25.39 7.87 5.38
C GLY A 183 -24.73 6.57 5.84
N VAL A 184 -24.16 5.76 4.93
CA VAL A 184 -23.40 4.55 5.28
C VAL A 184 -22.07 4.93 5.95
N LYS A 185 -21.87 4.52 7.21
CA LYS A 185 -20.61 4.63 7.96
C LYS A 185 -19.84 3.32 7.96
#